data_AF-A0A8S9K5X1-F1
#
_entry.id   AF-A0A8S9K5X1-F1
#
_cell.length_a   1.000
_cell.length_b   1.000
_cell.length_c   1.000
_cell.angle_alpha   90.00
_cell.angle_beta   90.00
_cell.angle_gamma   90.00
#
_symmetry.space_group_name_H-M   'P 1'
#
loop_
_entity.id
_entity.type
_entity.pdbx_description
1 polymer ?
#
loop_
_entity_poly.entity_id
_entity_poly.type
_entity_poly.pdbx_seq_one_letter_code
_entity_poly.pdbx_strand_id
1 'polypeptide(L)'
;MGVCYKSKNLATAYNFAKRLLETNPVESQAKTARQIVQAAERNMTDTTELNYDFRNPFVICGSTYVPIYRGQKDVSCPYCTARFVPSQEGNICGVCDLAVIGADASGLICSPSQVR
;
A
#
# COMPACT_ATOMS: atom_id res chain seq x y z
N MET A 1 -6.59 1.07 11.75
CA MET A 1 -6.43 1.13 13.22
C MET A 1 -7.14 0.01 13.98
N GLY A 2 -8.43 -0.27 13.74
CA GLY A 2 -9.20 -1.23 14.55
C GLY A 2 -8.69 -2.67 14.57
N VAL A 3 -8.22 -3.21 13.42
CA VAL A 3 -7.65 -4.57 13.34
C VAL A 3 -6.37 -4.69 14.16
N CYS A 4 -5.45 -3.73 14.04
CA CYS A 4 -4.21 -3.71 14.82
C CYS A 4 -4.48 -3.57 16.32
N TYR A 5 -5.46 -2.73 16.70
CA TYR A 5 -5.85 -2.57 18.10
C TYR A 5 -6.40 -3.87 18.69
N LYS A 6 -7.29 -4.57 17.97
CA LYS A 6 -7.80 -5.90 18.37
C LYS A 6 -6.69 -6.95 18.48
N SER A 7 -5.67 -6.85 17.64
CA SER A 7 -4.51 -7.75 17.62
C SER A 7 -3.42 -7.37 18.61
N LYS A 8 -3.65 -6.37 19.49
CA LYS A 8 -2.66 -5.84 20.45
C LYS A 8 -1.38 -5.31 19.80
N ASN A 9 -1.46 -4.89 18.54
CA ASN A 9 -0.42 -4.14 17.86
C ASN A 9 -0.67 -2.64 18.05
N LEU A 10 -0.37 -2.16 19.26
CA LEU A 10 -0.73 -0.82 19.73
C LEU A 10 0.14 0.28 19.12
N ALA A 11 1.43 0.04 18.88
CA ALA A 11 2.30 1.02 18.25
C ALA A 11 1.89 1.27 16.79
N THR A 12 1.60 0.20 16.05
CA THR A 12 1.07 0.32 14.68
C THR A 12 -0.33 0.94 14.66
N ALA A 13 -1.21 0.56 15.60
CA ALA A 13 -2.56 1.14 15.71
C ALA A 13 -2.54 2.64 16.01
N TYR A 14 -1.61 3.10 16.85
CA TYR A 14 -1.39 4.51 17.17
C TYR A 14 -1.07 5.33 15.92
N ASN A 15 -0.11 4.88 15.11
CA ASN A 15 0.29 5.58 13.90
C ASN A 15 -0.89 5.75 12.93
N PHE A 16 -1.72 4.71 12.77
CA PHE A 16 -2.94 4.80 11.96
C PHE A 16 -3.98 5.76 12.54
N ALA A 17 -4.18 5.76 13.86
CA ALA A 17 -5.14 6.65 14.51
C ALA A 17 -4.71 8.12 14.41
N LYS A 18 -3.42 8.43 14.56
CA LYS A 18 -2.89 9.79 14.36
C LYS A 18 -3.06 10.28 12.93
N ARG A 19 -2.67 9.48 11.93
CA ARG A 19 -2.89 9.83 10.51
C ARG A 19 -4.37 10.03 10.18
N LEU A 20 -5.26 9.25 10.77
CA LEU A 20 -6.69 9.44 10.59
C LEU A 20 -7.15 10.80 11.17
N LEU A 21 -6.68 11.18 12.36
CA LEU A 21 -7.01 12.47 12.96
C LEU A 21 -6.52 13.67 12.14
N GLU A 22 -5.38 13.54 11.44
CA GLU A 22 -4.86 14.56 10.51
C GLU A 22 -5.77 14.78 9.29
N THR A 23 -6.61 13.81 8.93
CA THR A 23 -7.55 13.92 7.80
C THR A 23 -8.88 14.61 8.15
N ASN A 24 -9.05 15.13 9.37
CA ASN A 24 -10.29 15.74 9.88
C ASN A 24 -11.53 14.84 9.67
N PRO A 25 -11.56 13.65 10.30
CA PRO A 25 -12.64 12.69 10.11
C PRO A 25 -13.90 13.15 10.86
N VAL A 26 -15.05 12.53 10.55
CA VAL A 26 -16.30 12.74 11.28
C VAL A 26 -16.14 12.44 12.78
N GLU A 27 -16.85 13.16 13.64
CA GLU A 27 -16.61 13.14 15.10
C GLU A 27 -16.74 11.74 15.73
N SER A 28 -17.61 10.87 15.20
CA SER A 28 -17.73 9.49 15.65
C SER A 28 -16.43 8.67 15.44
N GLN A 29 -15.80 8.86 14.29
CA GLN A 29 -14.51 8.24 13.95
C GLN A 29 -13.36 8.90 14.72
N ALA A 30 -13.38 10.23 14.84
CA ALA A 30 -12.39 10.99 15.62
C ALA A 30 -12.36 10.55 17.09
N LYS A 31 -13.53 10.41 17.73
CA LYS A 31 -13.65 9.92 19.11
C LYS A 31 -13.02 8.54 19.28
N THR A 32 -13.28 7.62 18.35
CA THR A 32 -12.69 6.27 18.37
C THR A 32 -11.17 6.32 18.20
N ALA A 33 -10.67 7.15 17.27
CA ALA A 33 -9.24 7.32 17.06
C ALA A 33 -8.54 7.90 18.30
N ARG A 34 -9.11 8.92 18.95
CA ARG A 34 -8.57 9.51 20.19
C ARG A 34 -8.51 8.49 21.33
N GLN A 35 -9.51 7.61 21.45
CA GLN A 35 -9.50 6.53 22.44
C GLN A 35 -8.36 5.54 22.20
N ILE A 36 -8.13 5.13 20.94
CA ILE A 36 -7.03 4.23 20.57
C ILE A 36 -5.68 4.89 20.85
N VAL A 37 -5.52 6.18 20.54
CA VAL A 37 -4.31 6.95 20.84
C VAL A 37 -4.01 6.95 22.34
N GLN A 38 -4.99 7.30 23.18
CA GLN A 38 -4.82 7.30 24.64
C GLN A 38 -4.48 5.92 25.21
N ALA A 39 -5.08 4.85 24.65
CA ALA A 39 -4.78 3.49 25.05
C ALA A 39 -3.35 3.07 24.67
N ALA A 40 -2.90 3.45 23.48
CA ALA A 40 -1.56 3.12 22.99
C ALA A 40 -0.44 3.94 23.64
N GLU A 41 -0.71 5.18 24.07
CA GLU A 41 0.27 6.01 24.83
C GLU A 41 0.68 5.38 26.16
N ARG A 42 -0.19 4.55 26.75
CA ARG A 42 0.13 3.82 27.99
C ARG A 42 1.05 2.62 27.75
N ASN A 43 0.99 2.01 26.56
CA ASN A 43 1.80 0.85 26.21
C ASN A 43 2.01 0.77 24.69
N MET A 44 3.12 1.33 24.21
CA MET A 44 3.41 1.50 22.79
C MET A 44 4.21 0.33 22.22
N THR A 45 3.72 -0.88 22.41
CA THR A 45 4.36 -2.11 21.92
C THR A 45 3.45 -2.84 20.93
N ASP A 46 4.07 -3.43 19.91
CA ASP A 46 3.38 -4.39 19.05
C ASP A 46 3.62 -5.82 19.55
N THR A 47 2.58 -6.64 19.54
CA THR A 47 2.66 -8.03 20.03
C THR A 47 3.20 -8.97 18.95
N THR A 48 2.90 -8.69 17.68
CA THR A 48 3.29 -9.52 16.54
C THR A 48 4.03 -8.67 15.51
N GLU A 49 5.13 -9.21 14.99
CA GLU A 49 5.86 -8.60 13.88
C GLU A 49 5.01 -8.61 12.60
N LEU A 50 4.93 -7.45 11.94
CA LEU A 50 4.22 -7.27 10.68
C LEU A 50 5.24 -6.99 9.58
N ASN A 51 5.02 -7.55 8.39
CA ASN A 51 5.73 -7.10 7.18
C ASN A 51 5.16 -5.75 6.70
N TYR A 52 5.31 -4.72 7.53
CA TYR A 52 4.83 -3.37 7.28
C TYR A 52 5.74 -2.36 7.95
N ASP A 53 6.46 -1.59 7.13
CA ASP A 53 7.20 -0.42 7.58
C ASP A 53 6.55 0.85 7.02
N PHE A 54 6.03 1.70 7.90
CA PHE A 54 5.38 2.95 7.52
C PHE A 54 6.38 4.06 7.13
N ARG A 55 7.66 3.92 7.48
CA ARG A 55 8.71 4.90 7.19
C ARG A 55 9.41 4.63 5.87
N ASN A 56 9.36 3.38 5.40
CA ASN A 56 9.95 2.99 4.13
C ASN A 56 8.89 3.04 3.00
N PRO A 57 9.05 3.90 1.98
CA PRO A 57 8.13 3.92 0.85
C PRO A 57 8.07 2.56 0.14
N PHE A 58 6.86 2.13 -0.18
CA PHE A 58 6.62 0.88 -0.89
C PHE A 58 5.46 1.02 -1.89
N VAL A 59 5.43 0.09 -2.84
CA VAL A 59 4.30 -0.14 -3.74
C VAL A 59 3.70 -1.51 -3.44
N ILE A 60 2.42 -1.71 -3.71
CA ILE A 60 1.76 -3.01 -3.47
C ILE A 60 1.85 -3.83 -4.74
N CYS A 61 2.29 -5.09 -4.63
CA CYS A 61 2.24 -6.03 -5.74
C CYS A 61 0.79 -6.29 -6.17
N GLY A 62 0.47 -6.09 -7.46
CA GLY A 62 -0.89 -6.24 -7.98
C GLY A 62 -1.48 -7.66 -7.90
N SER A 63 -0.66 -8.70 -7.74
CA SER A 63 -1.12 -10.10 -7.63
C SER A 63 -0.99 -10.69 -6.22
N THR A 64 0.13 -10.48 -5.52
CA THR A 64 0.41 -11.13 -4.22
C THR A 64 0.00 -10.28 -3.02
N TYR A 65 -0.31 -8.99 -3.23
CA TYR A 65 -0.64 -8.02 -2.19
C TYR A 65 0.46 -7.84 -1.11
N VAL A 66 1.69 -8.22 -1.43
CA VAL A 66 2.88 -8.01 -0.59
C VAL A 66 3.47 -6.62 -0.90
N PRO A 67 3.97 -5.88 0.11
CA PRO A 67 4.69 -4.63 -0.13
C PRO A 67 6.02 -4.88 -0.83
N ILE A 68 6.30 -4.12 -1.87
CA ILE A 68 7.58 -4.03 -2.57
C ILE A 68 8.25 -2.73 -2.13
N TYR A 69 9.25 -2.85 -1.28
CA TYR A 69 9.94 -1.69 -0.71
C TYR A 69 10.91 -1.06 -1.70
N ARG A 70 11.18 0.23 -1.52
CA ARG A 70 12.13 0.96 -2.35
C ARG A 70 13.50 0.27 -2.38
N GLY A 71 14.02 0.03 -3.58
CA GLY A 71 15.29 -0.65 -3.81
C GLY A 71 15.16 -2.16 -4.08
N GLN A 72 13.99 -2.76 -3.85
CA GLN A 72 13.70 -4.12 -4.31
C GLN A 72 13.44 -4.13 -5.82
N LYS A 73 13.70 -5.28 -6.45
CA LYS A 73 13.38 -5.47 -7.88
C LYS A 73 11.87 -5.59 -8.05
N ASP A 74 11.34 -4.91 -9.04
CA ASP A 74 9.94 -4.93 -9.41
C ASP A 74 9.77 -4.86 -10.92
N VAL A 75 8.62 -5.33 -11.41
CA VAL A 75 8.26 -5.34 -12.82
C VAL A 75 6.94 -4.60 -12.98
N SER A 76 6.86 -3.70 -13.96
CA SER A 76 5.65 -2.91 -14.21
C SER A 76 4.81 -3.49 -15.34
N CYS A 77 3.49 -3.34 -15.23
CA CYS A 77 2.59 -3.50 -16.36
C CYS A 77 2.78 -2.32 -17.34
N PRO A 78 3.00 -2.56 -18.64
CA PRO A 78 3.25 -1.50 -19.61
C PRO A 78 2.02 -0.61 -19.89
N TYR A 79 0.83 -1.07 -19.52
CA TYR A 79 -0.42 -0.34 -19.73
C TYR A 79 -0.86 0.47 -18.51
N CYS A 80 -1.18 -0.20 -17.39
CA CYS A 80 -1.70 0.47 -16.18
C CYS A 80 -0.61 0.88 -15.19
N THR A 81 0.67 0.58 -15.45
CA THR A 81 1.82 0.90 -14.59
C THR A 81 1.84 0.24 -13.20
N ALA A 82 0.89 -0.66 -12.92
CA ALA A 82 0.88 -1.45 -11.69
C ALA A 82 2.20 -2.22 -11.53
N ARG A 83 2.69 -2.32 -10.29
CA ARG A 83 3.96 -2.98 -9.97
C ARG A 83 3.73 -4.40 -9.46
N PHE A 84 4.66 -5.28 -9.80
CA PHE A 84 4.60 -6.70 -9.48
C PHE A 84 5.97 -7.18 -9.02
N VAL A 85 5.98 -8.22 -8.20
CA VAL A 85 7.22 -8.95 -7.90
C VAL A 85 7.71 -9.66 -9.17
N PRO A 86 9.04 -9.84 -9.38
CA PRO A 86 9.58 -10.43 -10.61
C PRO A 86 9.07 -11.84 -10.93
N SER A 87 8.61 -12.59 -9.92
CA SER A 87 8.02 -13.92 -10.13
C SER A 87 6.68 -13.90 -10.87
N GLN A 88 6.08 -12.72 -11.09
CA GLN A 88 4.84 -12.55 -11.86
C GLN A 88 5.07 -12.05 -13.29
N GLU A 89 6.32 -11.83 -13.68
CA GLU A 89 6.67 -11.43 -15.04
C GLU A 89 6.17 -12.47 -16.07
N GLY A 90 5.64 -12.01 -17.21
CA GLY A 90 5.05 -12.86 -18.24
C GLY A 90 3.60 -13.28 -18.00
N ASN A 91 3.05 -13.08 -16.79
CA ASN A 91 1.61 -13.31 -16.55
C ASN A 91 0.76 -12.14 -17.06
N ILE A 92 -0.54 -12.40 -17.27
CA ILE A 92 -1.52 -11.33 -17.53
C ILE A 92 -1.66 -10.48 -16.26
N CYS A 93 -1.62 -9.16 -16.43
CA CYS A 93 -1.76 -8.21 -15.34
C CYS A 93 -3.16 -8.27 -14.72
N GLY A 94 -3.29 -8.85 -13.53
CA GLY A 94 -4.57 -8.96 -12.80
C GLY A 94 -5.20 -7.65 -12.31
N VAL A 95 -4.64 -6.50 -12.69
CA VAL A 95 -5.22 -5.16 -12.41
C VAL A 95 -5.98 -4.63 -13.61
N CYS A 96 -5.40 -4.78 -14.81
CA CYS A 96 -6.04 -4.31 -16.04
C CYS A 96 -6.65 -5.43 -16.88
N ASP A 97 -6.29 -6.69 -16.61
CA ASP A 97 -6.69 -7.90 -17.33
C ASP A 97 -6.43 -7.87 -18.84
N LEU A 98 -5.45 -7.06 -19.26
CA LEU A 98 -5.16 -6.80 -20.68
C LEU A 98 -3.70 -7.07 -21.06
N ALA A 99 -2.77 -6.38 -20.40
CA ALA A 99 -1.35 -6.43 -20.77
C ALA A 99 -0.58 -7.52 -20.02
N VAL A 100 0.49 -8.02 -20.65
CA VAL A 100 1.45 -8.94 -20.02
C VAL A 100 2.42 -8.14 -19.15
N ILE A 101 2.61 -8.59 -17.92
CA ILE A 101 3.51 -7.96 -16.95
C ILE A 101 4.96 -8.03 -17.46
N GLY A 102 5.63 -6.88 -17.54
CA GLY A 102 7.02 -6.78 -18.01
C GLY A 102 7.20 -6.83 -19.53
N ALA A 103 6.12 -6.90 -20.31
CA ALA A 103 6.23 -6.86 -21.77
C ALA A 103 6.71 -5.48 -22.26
N ASP A 104 7.52 -5.51 -23.32
CA ASP A 104 7.92 -4.30 -24.03
C ASP A 104 6.72 -3.66 -24.72
N ALA A 105 6.58 -2.35 -24.59
CA ALA A 105 5.53 -1.57 -25.24
C ALA A 105 6.06 -0.20 -25.66
N SER A 106 5.50 0.35 -26.74
CA SER A 106 5.80 1.71 -27.22
C SER A 106 5.30 2.84 -26.30
N GLY A 107 4.52 2.50 -25.26
CA GLY A 107 3.79 3.45 -24.43
C GLY A 107 2.40 3.78 -24.99
N LEU A 108 1.62 4.56 -24.23
CA LEU A 108 0.26 4.95 -24.59
C LEU A 108 0.26 5.97 -25.73
N ILE A 109 -0.38 5.61 -26.84
CA ILE A 109 -0.61 6.51 -27.99
C ILE A 109 -2.10 6.89 -28.00
N CYS A 110 -2.38 8.16 -27.74
CA CYS A 110 -3.74 8.72 -27.66
C CYS A 110 -3.91 10.06 -28.40
N SER A 111 -2.85 10.57 -29.03
CA SER A 111 -2.88 11.82 -29.81
C SER A 111 -2.07 11.67 -31.11
N PRO A 112 -2.52 12.27 -32.23
CA PRO A 112 -1.73 12.36 -33.45
C PRO A 112 -0.35 13.00 -33.24
N SER A 113 -0.19 13.87 -32.25
CA SER A 113 1.11 14.50 -31.93
C SER A 113 2.19 13.51 -31.45
N GLN A 114 1.79 12.29 -31.06
CA GLN A 114 2.71 11.23 -30.62
C GLN A 114 3.17 10.35 -31.80
N VAL A 115 2.52 10.47 -32.96
CA VAL A 115 2.89 9.78 -34.20
C VAL A 115 3.74 10.76 -35.01
N ARG A 116 5.03 10.44 -35.18
CA ARG A 116 5.94 11.19 -36.06
C ARG A 116 5.88 10.68 -37.48
#